data_AF-A0A7C7PWN0-F1
#
_entry.id   AF-A0A7C7PWN0-F1
#
_cell.length_a   1.000
_cell.length_b   1.000
_cell.length_c   1.000
_cell.angle_alpha   90.00
_cell.angle_beta   90.00
_cell.angle_gamma   90.00
#
_symmetry.space_group_name_H-M   'P 1'
#
loop_
_entity.id
_entity.type
_entity.pdbx_description
1 polymer ?
#
loop_
_entity_poly.entity_id
_entity_poly.type
_entity_poly.pdbx_seq_one_letter_code
_entity_poly.pdbx_strand_id
1 'polypeptide(L)'
;MSEHDEGRRHIIFTLIIGIALLIRWLNIVERIWTVDLAVLITLIGGYKFFYATVYELISERRIAVDAAVTVAALAALYVGEYFAAAEVIFIMLIGEALEHYAVGQTRRALHDLARAIPHIAHVLRNGDTVDVPVSELQVGDVVVVKPGERIPVD
;
A
#
# COMPACT_ATOMS: atom_id res chain seq x y z
N MET A 1 -0.46 17.37 2.50
CA MET A 1 0.31 16.33 3.22
C MET A 1 0.67 15.27 2.18
N SER A 2 1.95 14.98 1.94
CA SER A 2 2.36 14.15 0.79
C SER A 2 2.14 12.66 1.07
N GLU A 3 1.69 11.89 0.07
CA GLU A 3 1.45 10.42 0.15
C GLU A 3 2.64 9.62 0.74
N HIS A 4 3.86 10.17 0.68
CA HIS A 4 5.06 9.56 1.23
C HIS A 4 5.09 9.51 2.77
N ASP A 5 4.41 10.44 3.44
CA ASP A 5 4.47 10.55 4.90
C ASP A 5 3.52 9.55 5.59
N GLU A 6 2.42 9.20 4.91
CA GLU A 6 1.42 8.25 5.39
C GLU A 6 1.97 6.81 5.38
N GLY A 7 2.61 6.39 4.28
CA GLY A 7 3.26 5.08 4.19
C GLY A 7 4.37 4.88 5.23
N ARG A 8 5.19 5.92 5.48
CA ARG A 8 6.24 5.87 6.51
C ARG A 8 5.64 5.71 7.91
N ARG A 9 4.56 6.43 8.23
CA ARG A 9 3.86 6.29 9.51
C ARG A 9 3.31 4.87 9.72
N HIS A 10 2.73 4.26 8.69
CA HIS A 10 2.22 2.88 8.76
C HIS A 10 3.33 1.86 9.03
N ILE A 11 4.47 1.98 8.37
CA ILE A 11 5.62 1.10 8.61
C ILE A 11 6.17 1.29 10.03
N ILE A 12 6.36 2.54 10.47
CA ILE A 12 6.84 2.83 11.83
C ILE A 12 5.88 2.26 12.89
N PHE A 13 4.57 2.44 12.70
CA PHE A 13 3.56 1.88 13.59
C PHE A 13 3.63 0.35 13.66
N THR A 14 3.73 -0.32 12.50
CA THR A 14 3.88 -1.78 12.42
C THR A 14 5.15 -2.26 13.13
N LEU A 15 6.26 -1.54 12.97
CA LEU A 15 7.51 -1.85 13.67
C LEU A 15 7.40 -1.66 15.18
N ILE A 16 6.73 -0.61 15.66
CA ILE A 16 6.49 -0.38 17.09
C ILE A 16 5.68 -1.52 17.68
N ILE A 17 4.60 -1.93 17.00
CA ILE A 17 3.76 -3.07 17.40
C ILE A 17 4.58 -4.37 17.42
N GLY A 18 5.40 -4.62 16.40
CA GLY A 18 6.27 -5.79 16.34
C GLY A 18 7.32 -5.83 17.45
N ILE A 19 7.94 -4.69 17.77
CA ILE A 19 8.89 -4.57 18.88
C ILE A 19 8.16 -4.83 20.22
N ALA A 20 6.98 -4.26 20.42
CA ALA A 20 6.18 -4.51 21.62
C ALA A 20 5.80 -5.99 21.76
N LEU A 21 5.42 -6.65 20.65
CA LEU A 21 5.12 -8.08 20.63
C LEU A 21 6.37 -8.93 20.92
N LEU A 22 7.54 -8.54 20.40
CA LEU A 22 8.80 -9.22 20.68
C LEU A 22 9.21 -9.08 22.15
N ILE A 23 9.03 -7.89 22.75
CA ILE A 23 9.22 -7.65 24.18
C ILE A 23 8.30 -8.57 25.01
N ARG A 24 7.05 -8.72 24.58
CA ARG A 24 6.09 -9.63 25.23
C ARG A 24 6.50 -11.10 25.08
N TRP A 25 6.99 -11.51 23.90
CA TRP A 25 7.42 -12.88 23.60
C TRP A 25 8.66 -13.29 24.41
N LEU A 26 9.62 -12.37 24.57
CA LEU A 26 10.82 -12.57 25.40
C LEU A 26 10.53 -12.50 26.91
N ASN A 27 9.27 -12.33 27.32
CA ASN A 27 8.83 -12.17 28.70
C ASN A 27 9.56 -11.03 29.45
N ILE A 28 10.02 -10.01 28.72
CA ILE A 28 10.68 -8.83 29.32
C ILE A 28 9.63 -7.96 30.01
N VAL A 29 8.49 -7.77 29.34
CA VAL A 29 7.31 -7.09 29.91
C VAL A 29 6.08 -7.93 29.57
N GLU A 30 5.59 -8.69 30.55
CA GLU A 30 4.38 -9.50 30.37
C GLU A 30 3.11 -8.70 30.63
N ARG A 31 3.14 -7.86 31.67
CA ARG A 31 1.95 -7.17 32.19
C ARG A 31 2.29 -5.74 32.56
N ILE A 32 1.44 -4.81 32.15
CA ILE A 32 1.50 -3.40 32.54
C ILE A 32 0.37 -3.18 33.54
N TRP A 33 0.74 -2.89 34.80
CA TRP A 33 -0.18 -2.92 35.94
C TRP A 33 -0.87 -4.28 36.10
N THR A 34 -2.08 -4.42 35.56
CA THR A 34 -2.91 -5.62 35.63
C THR A 34 -3.23 -6.22 34.27
N VAL A 35 -2.92 -5.52 33.17
CA VAL A 35 -3.31 -5.89 31.80
C VAL A 35 -2.11 -6.50 31.07
N ASP A 36 -2.30 -7.66 30.44
CA ASP A 36 -1.25 -8.28 29.62
C ASP A 36 -0.90 -7.36 28.44
N LEU A 37 0.39 -7.19 28.19
CA LEU A 37 0.88 -6.33 27.10
C LEU A 37 0.31 -6.75 25.74
N ALA A 38 0.10 -8.05 25.52
CA ALA A 38 -0.52 -8.56 24.29
C ALA A 38 -1.96 -8.06 24.08
N VAL A 39 -2.73 -7.85 25.16
CA VAL A 39 -4.07 -7.26 25.07
C VAL A 39 -3.98 -5.81 24.59
N LEU A 40 -3.04 -5.03 25.12
CA LEU A 40 -2.83 -3.65 24.68
C LEU A 40 -2.40 -3.59 23.20
N ILE A 41 -1.50 -4.48 22.79
CA ILE A 41 -1.07 -4.62 21.40
C ILE A 41 -2.26 -4.94 20.50
N THR A 42 -3.10 -5.91 20.90
CA THR A 42 -4.30 -6.32 20.16
C THR A 42 -5.27 -5.16 19.99
N LEU A 43 -5.54 -4.39 21.05
CA LEU A 43 -6.49 -3.28 20.99
C LEU A 43 -5.96 -2.09 20.18
N ILE A 44 -4.70 -1.72 20.36
CA ILE A 44 -4.09 -0.56 19.68
C ILE A 44 -3.78 -0.89 18.22
N GLY A 45 -3.11 -2.03 17.97
CA GLY A 45 -2.79 -2.49 16.62
C GLY A 45 -4.04 -2.92 15.84
N GLY A 46 -5.04 -3.47 16.55
CA GLY A 46 -6.25 -4.01 15.95
C GLY A 46 -7.36 -2.99 15.69
N TYR A 47 -7.25 -1.78 16.25
CA TYR A 47 -8.30 -0.75 16.18
C TYR A 47 -8.84 -0.53 14.75
N LYS A 48 -7.96 -0.47 13.76
CA LYS A 48 -8.34 -0.27 12.35
C LYS A 48 -9.17 -1.44 11.82
N PHE A 49 -8.76 -2.69 12.06
CA PHE A 49 -9.48 -3.89 11.61
C PHE A 49 -10.84 -4.03 12.29
N PHE A 50 -10.91 -3.72 13.59
CA PHE A 50 -12.17 -3.74 14.34
C PHE A 50 -13.15 -2.69 13.80
N TYR A 51 -12.67 -1.48 13.54
CA TYR A 51 -13.48 -0.43 12.94
C TYR A 51 -13.92 -0.79 11.51
N ALA A 52 -13.00 -1.27 10.68
CA ALA A 52 -13.28 -1.68 9.30
C ALA A 52 -14.34 -2.79 9.27
N THR A 53 -14.20 -3.81 10.11
CA THR A 53 -15.18 -4.90 10.25
C THR A 53 -16.58 -4.38 10.55
N VAL A 54 -16.71 -3.48 11.54
CA VAL A 54 -18.01 -2.91 11.91
C VAL A 54 -18.58 -2.08 10.75
N TYR A 55 -17.75 -1.27 10.12
CA TYR A 55 -18.14 -0.41 9.01
C TYR A 55 -18.61 -1.22 7.79
N GLU A 56 -17.83 -2.20 7.34
CA GLU A 56 -18.11 -3.03 6.18
C GLU A 56 -19.32 -3.94 6.40
N LEU A 57 -19.47 -4.52 7.60
CA LEU A 57 -20.57 -5.41 7.91
C LEU A 57 -21.91 -4.65 7.97
N ILE A 58 -21.92 -3.45 8.55
CA ILE A 58 -23.15 -2.67 8.73
C ILE A 58 -23.49 -1.87 7.47
N SER A 59 -22.51 -1.16 6.90
CA SER A 59 -22.74 -0.22 5.80
C SER A 59 -22.77 -0.93 4.45
N GLU A 60 -21.85 -1.87 4.22
CA GLU A 60 -21.67 -2.54 2.93
C GLU A 60 -22.33 -3.92 2.87
N ARG A 61 -22.75 -4.48 4.02
CA ARG A 61 -23.29 -5.84 4.16
C ARG A 61 -22.38 -6.91 3.57
N ARG A 62 -21.07 -6.68 3.63
CA ARG A 62 -20.04 -7.57 3.09
C ARG A 62 -19.19 -8.12 4.22
N ILE A 63 -18.86 -9.40 4.13
CA ILE A 63 -17.88 -10.03 5.02
C ILE A 63 -16.52 -9.91 4.34
N ALA A 64 -15.67 -9.02 4.82
CA ALA A 64 -14.29 -8.89 4.34
C ALA A 64 -13.32 -9.71 5.21
N VAL A 65 -12.05 -9.69 4.79
CA VAL A 65 -10.95 -10.36 5.51
C VAL A 65 -10.83 -9.81 6.94
N ASP A 66 -11.06 -8.52 7.13
CA ASP A 66 -11.00 -7.84 8.44
C ASP A 66 -11.97 -8.46 9.45
N ALA A 67 -13.13 -8.93 8.99
CA ALA A 67 -14.10 -9.59 9.85
C ALA A 67 -13.56 -10.92 10.40
N ALA A 68 -12.87 -11.71 9.58
CA ALA A 68 -12.25 -12.96 10.02
C ALA A 68 -11.13 -12.70 11.04
N VAL A 69 -10.31 -11.68 10.79
CA VAL A 69 -9.24 -11.23 11.71
C VAL A 69 -9.82 -10.81 13.05
N THR A 70 -10.88 -10.00 13.03
CA THR A 70 -11.55 -9.52 14.24
C THR A 70 -12.13 -10.67 15.05
N VAL A 71 -12.82 -11.60 14.40
CA VAL A 71 -13.37 -12.79 15.07
C VAL A 71 -12.26 -13.65 15.68
N ALA A 72 -11.17 -13.89 14.95
CA ALA A 72 -10.03 -14.66 15.45
C ALA A 72 -9.38 -14.00 16.68
N ALA A 73 -9.12 -12.69 16.62
CA ALA A 73 -8.52 -11.94 17.73
C ALA A 73 -9.44 -11.95 18.98
N LEU A 74 -10.74 -11.70 18.81
CA LEU A 74 -11.70 -11.74 19.91
C LEU A 74 -11.86 -13.14 20.50
N ALA A 75 -11.85 -14.19 19.67
CA ALA A 75 -11.89 -15.57 20.13
C ALA A 75 -10.64 -15.92 20.97
N ALA A 76 -9.46 -15.53 20.51
CA ALA A 76 -8.22 -15.73 21.24
C ALA A 76 -8.22 -14.98 22.59
N LEU A 77 -8.67 -13.71 22.60
CA LEU A 77 -8.84 -12.96 23.85
C LEU A 77 -9.83 -13.63 24.82
N TYR A 78 -10.94 -14.17 24.30
CA TYR A 78 -11.97 -14.83 25.10
C TYR A 78 -11.46 -16.12 25.77
N VAL A 79 -10.65 -16.91 25.07
CA VAL A 79 -10.06 -18.16 25.59
C VAL A 79 -8.88 -17.88 26.53
N GLY A 80 -8.34 -16.65 26.52
CA GLY A 80 -7.19 -16.25 27.33
C GLY A 80 -5.84 -16.37 26.62
N GLU A 81 -5.84 -16.69 25.33
CA GLU A 81 -4.65 -16.77 24.47
C GLU A 81 -4.28 -15.37 23.95
N TYR A 82 -3.87 -14.49 24.86
CA TYR A 82 -3.62 -13.08 24.55
C TYR A 82 -2.49 -12.88 23.53
N PHE A 83 -1.42 -13.69 23.62
CA PHE A 83 -0.30 -13.62 22.69
C PHE A 83 -0.74 -13.95 21.26
N ALA A 84 -1.54 -15.00 21.08
CA ALA A 84 -2.07 -15.38 19.77
C ALA A 84 -2.98 -14.28 19.19
N ALA A 85 -3.79 -13.61 20.02
CA ALA A 85 -4.59 -12.47 19.58
C ALA A 85 -3.72 -11.34 19.01
N ALA A 86 -2.62 -11.00 19.70
CA ALA A 86 -1.69 -9.96 19.28
C ALA A 86 -0.88 -10.35 18.04
N GLU A 87 -0.50 -11.62 17.93
CA GLU A 87 0.23 -12.18 16.79
C GLU A 87 -0.56 -12.06 15.48
N VAL A 88 -1.85 -12.44 15.50
CA VAL A 88 -2.71 -12.33 14.31
C VAL A 88 -2.84 -10.88 13.84
N ILE A 89 -3.04 -9.94 14.77
CA ILE A 89 -3.08 -8.50 14.47
C ILE A 89 -1.76 -8.03 13.85
N PHE A 90 -0.62 -8.46 14.41
CA PHE A 90 0.69 -8.08 13.90
C PHE A 90 0.94 -8.60 12.48
N ILE A 91 0.59 -9.86 12.20
CA ILE A 91 0.72 -10.44 10.85
C ILE A 91 -0.11 -9.65 9.84
N MET A 92 -1.33 -9.25 10.20
CA MET A 92 -2.18 -8.44 9.33
C MET A 92 -1.59 -7.06 9.05
N LEU A 93 -1.00 -6.40 10.07
CA LEU A 93 -0.32 -5.11 9.87
C LEU A 93 0.89 -5.23 8.92
N ILE A 94 1.65 -6.33 8.99
CA ILE A 94 2.70 -6.61 8.00
C ILE A 94 2.10 -6.77 6.61
N GLY A 95 1.00 -7.51 6.48
CA GLY A 95 0.29 -7.70 5.22
C GLY A 95 -0.11 -6.37 4.58
N GLU A 96 -0.76 -5.48 5.34
CA GLU A 96 -1.12 -4.14 4.87
C GLU A 96 0.12 -3.32 4.45
N ALA A 97 1.20 -3.36 5.24
CA ALA A 97 2.42 -2.64 4.91
C ALA A 97 3.05 -3.13 3.59
N LEU A 98 3.03 -4.44 3.35
CA LEU A 98 3.51 -5.05 2.11
C LEU A 98 2.60 -4.71 0.92
N GLU A 99 1.28 -4.72 1.11
CA GLU A 99 0.33 -4.33 0.09
C GLU A 99 0.54 -2.87 -0.34
N HIS A 100 0.63 -1.95 0.63
CA HIS A 100 0.92 -0.55 0.36
C HIS A 100 2.24 -0.37 -0.42
N TYR A 101 3.28 -1.11 -0.06
CA TYR A 101 4.55 -1.10 -0.78
C TYR A 101 4.39 -1.62 -2.22
N ALA A 102 3.73 -2.76 -2.42
CA ALA A 102 3.55 -3.37 -3.74
C ALA A 102 2.72 -2.50 -4.68
N VAL A 103 1.63 -1.92 -4.18
CA VAL A 103 0.80 -0.97 -4.94
C VAL A 103 1.59 0.28 -5.31
N GLY A 104 2.35 0.84 -4.36
CA GLY A 104 3.22 1.99 -4.61
C GLY A 104 4.27 1.70 -5.69
N GLN A 105 4.90 0.53 -5.64
CA GLN A 105 5.88 0.10 -6.63
C GLN A 105 5.25 -0.06 -8.03
N THR A 106 4.07 -0.66 -8.10
CA THR A 106 3.33 -0.84 -9.36
C THR A 106 2.96 0.51 -9.98
N ARG A 107 2.46 1.45 -9.17
CA ARG A 107 2.10 2.80 -9.64
C ARG A 107 3.31 3.56 -10.17
N ARG A 108 4.47 3.43 -9.53
CA ARG A 108 5.73 4.04 -10.00
C ARG A 108 6.16 3.46 -11.35
N ALA A 109 6.13 2.14 -11.50
CA ALA A 109 6.50 1.49 -12.76
C ALA A 109 5.57 1.91 -13.92
N LEU A 110 4.26 2.00 -13.68
CA LEU A 110 3.30 2.51 -14.67
C LEU A 110 3.55 3.97 -15.03
N HIS A 111 3.86 4.78 -14.03
CA HIS A 111 4.18 6.20 -14.23
C HIS A 111 5.46 6.39 -15.06
N ASP A 112 6.49 5.58 -14.80
CA ASP A 112 7.74 5.60 -15.56
C ASP A 112 7.53 5.11 -16.99
N LEU A 113 6.68 4.09 -17.19
CA LEU A 113 6.27 3.64 -18.53
C LEU A 113 5.53 4.75 -19.29
N ALA A 114 4.58 5.42 -18.65
CA ALA A 114 3.81 6.51 -19.25
C ALA A 114 4.71 7.70 -19.63
N ARG A 115 5.68 8.05 -18.79
CA ARG A 115 6.70 9.08 -19.08
C ARG A 115 7.63 8.73 -20.22
N ALA A 116 7.75 7.44 -20.55
CA ALA A 116 8.63 6.97 -21.61
C ALA A 116 7.97 7.03 -23.00
N ILE A 117 6.70 7.44 -23.09
CA ILE A 117 5.98 7.69 -24.33
C ILE A 117 6.37 9.09 -24.87
N PRO A 118 6.83 9.21 -26.13
CA PRO A 118 7.14 10.52 -26.72
C PRO A 118 5.88 11.40 -26.77
N HIS A 119 5.98 12.64 -26.30
CA HIS A 119 4.89 13.61 -26.39
C HIS A 119 5.04 14.56 -27.59
N ILE A 120 6.23 14.61 -28.17
CA ILE A 120 6.58 15.46 -29.31
C ILE A 120 7.12 14.56 -30.42
N ALA A 121 6.72 14.84 -31.65
CA ALA A 121 7.27 14.23 -32.87
C ALA A 121 7.86 15.31 -33.77
N HIS A 122 8.94 14.96 -34.47
CA HIS A 122 9.57 15.82 -35.46
C HIS A 122 8.96 15.50 -36.83
N VAL A 123 8.27 16.44 -37.47
CA VAL A 123 7.62 16.22 -38.78
C VAL A 123 8.30 17.07 -39.85
N LEU A 124 8.53 16.46 -41.02
CA LEU A 124 9.04 17.17 -42.18
C LEU A 124 7.90 17.86 -42.94
N ARG A 125 7.84 19.20 -42.89
CA ARG A 125 6.86 20.02 -43.62
C ARG A 125 7.58 21.08 -44.44
N ASN A 126 7.26 21.18 -45.73
CA ASN A 126 7.86 22.16 -46.66
C ASN A 126 9.40 22.16 -46.71
N GLY A 127 10.04 21.03 -46.40
CA GLY A 127 11.51 20.88 -46.38
C GLY A 127 12.17 21.15 -45.03
N ASP A 128 11.43 21.66 -44.05
CA ASP A 128 11.92 21.92 -42.69
C ASP A 128 11.35 20.92 -41.68
N THR A 129 12.12 20.66 -40.62
CA THR A 129 11.68 19.81 -39.50
C THR A 129 11.00 20.66 -38.44
N VAL A 130 9.77 20.32 -38.07
CA VAL A 130 8.98 21.05 -37.07
C VAL A 130 8.53 20.09 -35.97
N ASP A 131 8.73 20.49 -34.72
CA ASP A 131 8.28 19.78 -33.53
C ASP A 131 6.78 20.01 -33.33
N VAL A 132 6.00 18.95 -33.34
CA VAL A 132 4.56 18.99 -33.09
C VAL A 132 4.18 18.01 -31.98
N PRO A 133 3.14 18.30 -31.18
CA PRO A 133 2.58 17.31 -30.26
C PRO A 133 2.17 16.05 -31.02
N VAL A 134 2.46 14.88 -30.45
CA VAL A 134 2.07 13.59 -31.07
C VAL A 134 0.57 13.52 -31.36
N SER A 135 -0.25 14.19 -30.55
CA SER A 135 -1.71 14.30 -30.74
C SER A 135 -2.15 15.09 -31.98
N GLU A 136 -1.26 15.87 -32.60
CA GLU A 136 -1.54 16.68 -33.79
C GLU A 136 -1.03 16.04 -35.09
N LEU A 137 -0.41 14.85 -35.00
CA LEU A 137 0.03 14.09 -36.16
C LEU A 137 -1.16 13.61 -36.99
N GLN A 138 -0.99 13.66 -38.31
CA GLN A 138 -1.98 13.16 -39.25
C GLN A 138 -1.43 11.98 -40.06
N VAL A 139 -2.33 11.08 -40.48
CA VAL A 139 -1.96 9.96 -41.36
C VAL A 139 -1.37 10.52 -42.65
N GLY A 140 -0.14 10.12 -42.97
CA GLY A 140 0.62 10.61 -44.12
C GLY A 140 1.70 11.65 -43.79
N ASP A 141 1.79 12.13 -42.54
CA ASP A 141 2.93 12.96 -42.10
C ASP A 141 4.24 12.15 -42.18
N VAL A 142 5.33 12.81 -42.61
CA VAL A 142 6.68 12.22 -42.63
C VAL A 142 7.40 12.57 -41.34
N VAL A 143 7.56 11.59 -40.47
CA VAL A 143 8.21 11.77 -39.16
C VAL A 143 9.71 11.51 -39.27
N VAL A 144 10.51 12.40 -38.68
CA VAL A 144 11.96 12.27 -38.57
C VAL A 144 12.30 11.70 -37.19
N VAL A 145 12.96 10.54 -37.15
CA VAL A 145 13.41 9.91 -35.90
C VAL A 145 14.93 9.93 -35.88
N LYS A 146 15.53 10.64 -34.92
CA LYS A 146 17.00 10.69 -34.80
C LYS A 146 17.53 9.40 -34.16
N PRO A 147 18.79 9.01 -34.41
CA PRO A 147 19.38 7.85 -33.73
C PRO A 147 19.27 7.95 -32.20
N GLY A 148 18.65 6.95 -31.57
CA GLY A 148 18.41 6.91 -30.12
C GLY A 148 17.09 7.53 -29.66
N GLU A 149 16.34 8.19 -30.53
CA GLU A 149 14.95 8.59 -30.24
C GLU A 149 14.01 7.39 -30.40
N ARG A 150 12.90 7.40 -29.65
CA ARG A 150 11.83 6.41 -29.77
C ARG A 150 10.88 6.81 -30.89
N ILE A 151 10.34 5.81 -31.58
CA ILE A 151 9.31 6.03 -32.60
C ILE A 151 8.05 6.57 -31.91
N PRO A 152 7.52 7.75 -32.32
CA PRO A 152 6.45 8.43 -31.58
C PRO A 152 5.04 7.84 -31.82
N VAL A 153 4.81 7.17 -32.96
CA VAL A 153 3.52 6.55 -33.36
C VAL A 153 3.76 5.29 -34.21
N ASP A 154 2.78 4.38 -34.26
CA ASP A 154 2.76 3.19 -35.15
C ASP A 154 2.33 3.57 -36.58
#